data_AF-A0A0J8RSZ7-F1
#
_entry.id   AF-A0A0J8RSZ7-F1
#
_cell.length_a   1.000
_cell.length_b   1.000
_cell.length_c   1.000
_cell.angle_alpha   90.00
_cell.angle_beta   90.00
_cell.angle_gamma   90.00
#
_symmetry.space_group_name_H-M   'P 1'
#
loop_
_entity.id
_entity.type
_entity.pdbx_description
1 polymer ?
#
loop_
_entity_poly.entity_id
_entity_poly.type
_entity_poly.pdbx_seq_one_letter_code
_entity_poly.pdbx_strand_id
1 'polypeptide(L)'
;MGDNFVYPNHASTSYQDADEKRDTDGTELSGDEVTPSSAEDRLEEKPPEDVPPDGGYGWVCVACAAFINGNTWGVNSSYGVFLSHYLSNDIFPNMSAIGYAFTGGLSMSCALLISPLVTHLIHLFGNRTILNIGVCLQTISFIGASFAKEQWHLFLSQGVCFGVGMGCIFIGSVGITPQWFLKKRSVANAIAAAGSGMGGLAYSLGAGAMIPRLGLAWAFRVLGITTFSINIVACNLLRDRNKAVGSRYRAFHFPLLKRPEFLLLQAWGIFSLLGYVVLIFSLPNFALSIGLSPHQGSIVGALLNLGQGLGRPVIGLISDRFGRINMATVFTFFCGLLCFAVWIPSLNMGVLCFFAIIVGTVAGTFWTTVVPVCAEVIGMQELPAGLSISWVLIVPPTTVSEPIAVLLKDDSKKEWVYLYAQIFTGLVYIVAGISIWLVRGWKIGQVEIAAKKRAVALAAGTSATLKSRHPDTNTPAVAENQLSPDRDASSHPNEHTISALPSPPSPEIDTRVWSPVHLLRRMMVRGHV
;
A
#
# COMPACT_ATOMS: atom_id res chain seq x y z
N MET A 1 -46.21 -8.57 40.63
CA MET A 1 -45.34 -7.51 40.06
C MET A 1 -44.43 -8.23 39.06
N GLY A 2 -44.77 -8.42 37.80
CA GLY A 2 -45.35 -7.48 36.86
C GLY A 2 -44.23 -6.61 36.28
N ASP A 3 -43.49 -7.13 35.29
CA ASP A 3 -43.42 -6.50 33.96
C ASP A 3 -42.57 -7.30 32.96
N ASN A 4 -43.11 -7.32 31.74
CA ASN A 4 -42.71 -8.06 30.55
C ASN A 4 -41.46 -7.48 29.87
N PHE A 5 -40.65 -8.32 29.20
CA PHE A 5 -40.17 -8.00 27.86
C PHE A 5 -39.90 -9.27 27.04
N VAL A 6 -40.37 -9.21 25.79
CA VAL A 6 -40.63 -10.29 24.85
C VAL A 6 -39.44 -10.52 23.90
N TYR A 7 -39.11 -11.78 23.63
CA TYR A 7 -38.18 -12.23 22.58
C TYR A 7 -38.86 -12.26 21.19
N PRO A 8 -38.08 -12.24 20.10
CA PRO A 8 -38.45 -13.09 18.97
C PRO A 8 -37.31 -13.96 18.43
N ASN A 9 -37.78 -15.12 17.94
CA ASN A 9 -37.10 -16.30 17.46
C ASN A 9 -36.39 -16.15 16.11
N HIS A 10 -35.40 -17.03 15.95
CA HIS A 10 -34.85 -17.53 14.70
C HIS A 10 -35.92 -18.03 13.71
N ALA A 11 -35.73 -17.77 12.42
CA ALA A 11 -36.18 -18.68 11.36
C ALA A 11 -35.26 -18.57 10.13
N SER A 12 -34.64 -19.70 9.83
CA SER A 12 -33.90 -20.09 8.62
C SER A 12 -34.79 -20.07 7.38
N THR A 13 -34.24 -19.67 6.22
CA THR A 13 -34.90 -19.85 4.93
C THR A 13 -33.99 -20.62 3.98
N SER A 14 -34.50 -21.77 3.55
CA SER A 14 -33.95 -22.72 2.58
C SER A 14 -34.28 -22.31 1.14
N TYR A 15 -33.39 -22.70 0.23
CA TYR A 15 -33.56 -22.72 -1.22
C TYR A 15 -34.76 -23.57 -1.66
N GLN A 16 -35.48 -23.18 -2.72
CA GLN A 16 -35.79 -24.03 -3.89
C GLN A 16 -36.49 -23.24 -5.02
N ASP A 17 -35.95 -23.42 -6.22
CA ASP A 17 -36.49 -23.03 -7.52
C ASP A 17 -37.71 -23.88 -7.95
N ALA A 18 -38.42 -23.34 -8.94
CA ALA A 18 -38.87 -24.02 -10.17
C ALA A 18 -40.39 -24.11 -10.44
N ASP A 19 -40.70 -23.59 -11.63
CA ASP A 19 -41.56 -24.14 -12.69
C ASP A 19 -43.07 -23.81 -12.81
N GLU A 20 -43.33 -23.13 -13.94
CA GLU A 20 -44.31 -23.45 -14.99
C GLU A 20 -45.83 -23.40 -14.71
N LYS A 21 -46.57 -22.52 -15.43
CA LYS A 21 -47.16 -22.76 -16.77
C LYS A 21 -48.51 -22.03 -17.01
N ARG A 22 -48.67 -21.59 -18.28
CA ARG A 22 -49.89 -21.46 -19.12
C ARG A 22 -50.79 -20.22 -18.97
N ASP A 23 -50.80 -19.35 -20.00
CA ASP A 23 -51.66 -19.36 -21.24
C ASP A 23 -53.07 -18.81 -20.90
N THR A 24 -53.71 -17.84 -21.57
CA THR A 24 -53.86 -17.54 -23.00
C THR A 24 -54.43 -16.12 -23.23
N ASP A 25 -54.23 -15.66 -24.47
CA ASP A 25 -55.15 -14.90 -25.34
C ASP A 25 -55.05 -13.38 -25.45
N GLY A 26 -54.97 -12.93 -26.71
CA GLY A 26 -54.78 -11.54 -27.10
C GLY A 26 -56.01 -10.90 -27.71
N THR A 27 -56.04 -9.57 -27.75
CA THR A 27 -56.76 -8.77 -28.75
C THR A 27 -56.12 -7.37 -28.81
N GLU A 28 -55.93 -6.87 -30.02
CA GLU A 28 -55.27 -5.62 -30.37
C GLU A 28 -56.15 -4.35 -30.20
N LEU A 29 -55.49 -3.26 -29.79
CA LEU A 29 -55.55 -1.85 -30.27
C LEU A 29 -56.87 -1.04 -30.32
N SER A 30 -56.95 -0.02 -29.45
CA SER A 30 -57.19 1.42 -29.75
C SER A 30 -57.01 2.16 -28.42
N GLY A 31 -56.11 3.12 -28.21
CA GLY A 31 -55.89 4.39 -28.89
C GLY A 31 -56.10 5.48 -27.82
N ASP A 32 -55.02 6.10 -27.33
CA ASP A 32 -54.93 7.54 -26.99
C ASP A 32 -53.65 7.94 -26.20
N GLU A 33 -53.07 9.05 -26.68
CA GLU A 33 -52.16 10.02 -26.04
C GLU A 33 -50.79 9.57 -25.49
N VAL A 34 -49.77 9.69 -26.35
CA VAL A 34 -48.37 9.86 -25.93
C VAL A 34 -48.14 11.30 -25.46
N THR A 35 -48.11 11.50 -24.14
CA THR A 35 -47.46 12.65 -23.52
C THR A 35 -46.00 12.29 -23.26
N PRO A 36 -45.00 13.05 -23.77
CA PRO A 36 -43.60 12.81 -23.42
C PRO A 36 -43.31 13.50 -22.07
N SER A 37 -43.63 12.84 -20.95
CA SER A 37 -43.20 13.32 -19.63
C SER A 37 -41.76 12.89 -19.35
N SER A 38 -40.85 13.85 -19.48
CA SER A 38 -39.62 14.02 -18.69
C SER A 38 -38.74 12.77 -18.49
N ALA A 39 -37.89 12.49 -19.47
CA ALA A 39 -36.73 11.61 -19.35
C ALA A 39 -35.45 12.36 -18.89
N GLU A 40 -35.59 13.46 -18.15
CA GLU A 40 -34.46 14.22 -17.62
C GLU A 40 -34.64 14.40 -16.10
N ASP A 41 -33.52 14.36 -15.37
CA ASP A 41 -33.36 14.40 -13.91
C ASP A 41 -33.51 13.09 -13.11
N ARG A 42 -32.84 12.03 -13.58
CA ARG A 42 -32.07 11.19 -12.64
C ARG A 42 -30.61 11.58 -12.75
N LEU A 43 -30.25 12.68 -12.09
CA LEU A 43 -28.87 12.89 -11.66
C LEU A 43 -28.47 11.62 -10.88
N GLU A 44 -27.57 10.81 -11.44
CA GLU A 44 -26.90 9.75 -10.69
C GLU A 44 -26.34 10.39 -9.41
N GLU A 45 -26.99 10.10 -8.29
CA GLU A 45 -26.56 10.55 -6.98
C GLU A 45 -25.17 9.96 -6.75
N LYS A 46 -24.14 10.79 -6.93
CA LYS A 46 -22.74 10.41 -6.68
C LYS A 46 -22.70 9.83 -5.26
N PRO A 47 -22.22 8.59 -5.06
CA PRO A 47 -22.27 7.96 -3.75
C PRO A 47 -21.62 8.89 -2.72
N PRO A 48 -22.21 9.03 -1.52
CA PRO A 48 -21.72 9.96 -0.51
C PRO A 48 -20.22 9.71 -0.29
N GLU A 49 -19.43 10.78 -0.38
CA GLU A 49 -17.98 10.72 -0.26
C GLU A 49 -17.65 10.22 1.15
N ASP A 50 -17.29 8.93 1.29
CA ASP A 50 -16.97 8.32 2.59
C ASP A 50 -15.74 9.00 3.19
N VAL A 51 -15.98 9.88 4.18
CA VAL A 51 -14.91 10.51 4.95
C VAL A 51 -14.45 9.52 6.02
N PRO A 52 -13.17 9.09 6.03
CA PRO A 52 -12.68 8.18 7.04
C PRO A 52 -12.80 8.76 8.46
N PRO A 53 -13.13 7.94 9.46
CA PRO A 53 -13.38 8.41 10.83
C PRO A 53 -12.13 8.92 11.55
N ASP A 54 -10.92 8.64 11.06
CA ASP A 54 -9.64 9.09 11.61
C ASP A 54 -9.42 8.74 13.10
N GLY A 55 -10.04 7.64 13.56
CA GLY A 55 -9.97 7.19 14.95
C GLY A 55 -10.95 6.06 15.28
N GLY A 56 -11.36 6.00 16.55
CA GLY A 56 -12.31 5.00 17.06
C GLY A 56 -11.82 3.57 16.86
N TYR A 57 -12.68 2.73 16.27
CA TYR A 57 -12.36 1.33 15.98
C TYR A 57 -11.18 1.15 15.02
N GLY A 58 -10.80 2.20 14.27
CA GLY A 58 -9.60 2.19 13.44
C GLY A 58 -8.33 1.85 14.24
N TRP A 59 -8.23 2.26 15.52
CA TRP A 59 -7.09 1.91 16.37
C TRP A 59 -7.09 0.45 16.81
N VAL A 60 -8.27 -0.17 16.95
CA VAL A 60 -8.38 -1.62 17.15
C VAL A 60 -7.88 -2.35 15.91
N CYS A 61 -8.25 -1.88 14.71
CA CYS A 61 -7.72 -2.42 13.45
C CYS A 61 -6.20 -2.25 13.34
N VAL A 62 -5.63 -1.11 13.78
CA VAL A 62 -4.18 -0.88 13.83
C VAL A 62 -3.50 -1.90 14.76
N ALA A 63 -4.03 -2.10 15.97
CA ALA A 63 -3.50 -3.07 16.92
C ALA A 63 -3.56 -4.50 16.35
N CYS A 64 -4.69 -4.89 15.76
CA CYS A 64 -4.84 -6.19 15.10
C CYS A 64 -3.84 -6.37 13.96
N ALA A 65 -3.68 -5.35 13.10
CA ALA A 65 -2.71 -5.37 12.01
C ALA A 65 -1.26 -5.43 12.52
N ALA A 66 -0.95 -4.79 13.66
CA ALA A 66 0.37 -4.89 14.29
C ALA A 66 0.64 -6.32 14.80
N PHE A 67 -0.31 -6.94 15.49
CA PHE A 67 -0.19 -8.34 15.91
C PHE A 67 -0.05 -9.27 14.71
N ILE A 68 -0.87 -9.09 13.68
CA ILE A 68 -0.77 -9.84 12.42
C ILE A 68 0.63 -9.73 11.83
N ASN A 69 1.18 -8.52 11.69
CA ASN A 69 2.54 -8.32 11.16
C ASN A 69 3.62 -8.98 12.04
N GLY A 70 3.49 -8.93 13.36
CA GLY A 70 4.41 -9.61 14.27
C GLY A 70 4.36 -11.13 14.14
N ASN A 71 3.16 -11.70 13.99
CA ASN A 71 2.92 -13.14 13.88
C ASN A 71 3.04 -13.68 12.44
N THR A 72 3.42 -12.85 11.47
CA THR A 72 3.65 -13.25 10.07
C THR A 72 5.09 -12.92 9.67
N TRP A 73 5.36 -11.64 9.39
CA TRP A 73 6.69 -11.16 9.04
C TRP A 73 7.68 -11.27 10.21
N GLY A 74 7.24 -10.96 11.43
CA GLY A 74 8.10 -11.07 12.61
C GLY A 74 8.49 -12.52 12.90
N VAL A 75 7.53 -13.45 12.94
CA VAL A 75 7.87 -14.87 13.13
C VAL A 75 8.74 -15.40 11.99
N ASN A 76 8.56 -14.94 10.74
CA ASN A 76 9.44 -15.28 9.62
C ASN A 76 10.89 -14.82 9.85
N SER A 77 11.11 -13.66 10.49
CA SER A 77 12.46 -13.19 10.84
C SER A 77 13.21 -14.13 11.80
N SER A 78 12.50 -14.94 12.58
CA SER A 78 13.12 -15.95 13.45
C SER A 78 13.74 -17.13 12.68
N TYR A 79 13.48 -17.25 11.37
CA TYR A 79 14.12 -18.24 10.49
C TYR A 79 15.64 -18.23 10.58
N GLY A 80 16.27 -17.07 10.80
CA GLY A 80 17.73 -16.97 10.99
C GLY A 80 18.24 -17.81 12.17
N VAL A 81 17.46 -17.95 13.24
CA VAL A 81 17.82 -18.79 14.41
C VAL A 81 17.72 -20.27 14.06
N PHE A 82 16.65 -20.67 13.36
CA PHE A 82 16.48 -22.03 12.87
C PHE A 82 17.59 -22.42 11.88
N LEU A 83 17.93 -21.52 10.95
CA LEU A 83 19.04 -21.67 10.01
C LEU A 83 20.36 -21.92 10.74
N SER A 84 20.70 -21.10 11.74
CA SER A 84 21.91 -21.29 12.54
C SER A 84 21.93 -22.65 13.24
N HIS A 85 20.79 -23.09 13.78
CA HIS A 85 20.66 -24.40 14.42
C HIS A 85 20.84 -25.55 13.41
N TYR A 86 20.25 -25.44 12.21
CA TYR A 86 20.40 -26.43 11.14
C TYR A 86 21.85 -26.61 10.71
N LEU A 87 22.56 -25.50 10.52
CA LEU A 87 23.96 -25.50 10.12
C LEU A 87 24.88 -26.03 11.22
N SER A 88 24.59 -25.73 12.49
CA SER A 88 25.47 -26.11 13.61
C SER A 88 25.33 -27.59 14.02
N ASN A 89 24.20 -28.23 13.72
CA ASN A 89 23.89 -29.58 14.18
C ASN A 89 23.75 -30.60 13.03
N ASP A 90 24.01 -30.18 11.78
CA ASP A 90 23.88 -31.00 10.56
C ASP A 90 22.57 -31.83 10.53
N ILE A 91 21.45 -31.17 10.84
CA ILE A 91 20.15 -31.85 11.04
C ILE A 91 19.70 -32.61 9.79
N PHE A 92 20.00 -32.09 8.60
CA PHE A 92 19.73 -32.77 7.32
C PHE A 92 21.04 -32.95 6.55
N PRO A 93 21.61 -34.17 6.55
CA PRO A 93 22.82 -34.48 5.81
C PRO A 93 22.62 -34.14 4.32
N ASN A 94 23.64 -33.54 3.70
CA ASN A 94 23.67 -33.10 2.29
C ASN A 94 22.93 -31.80 1.93
N MET A 95 22.36 -31.03 2.89
CA MET A 95 21.78 -29.73 2.55
C MET A 95 22.86 -28.64 2.65
N SER A 96 23.11 -27.94 1.53
CA SER A 96 24.01 -26.78 1.54
C SER A 96 23.39 -25.60 2.31
N ALA A 97 24.23 -24.70 2.84
CA ALA A 97 23.77 -23.48 3.49
C ALA A 97 22.86 -22.62 2.59
N ILE A 98 23.09 -22.68 1.27
CA ILE A 98 22.25 -22.02 0.25
C ILE A 98 20.85 -22.65 0.20
N GLY A 99 20.73 -23.98 0.34
CA GLY A 99 19.45 -24.67 0.36
C GLY A 99 18.55 -24.24 1.53
N TYR A 100 19.12 -24.12 2.74
CA TYR A 100 18.38 -23.60 3.88
C TYR A 100 18.00 -22.12 3.68
N ALA A 101 18.95 -21.26 3.28
CA ALA A 101 18.67 -19.85 3.04
C ALA A 101 17.57 -19.65 1.97
N PHE A 102 17.55 -20.49 0.94
CA PHE A 102 16.52 -20.49 -0.10
C PHE A 102 15.13 -20.79 0.46
N THR A 103 15.00 -21.65 1.48
CA THR A 103 13.71 -21.96 2.11
C THR A 103 13.09 -20.72 2.79
N GLY A 104 13.89 -19.97 3.54
CA GLY A 104 13.43 -18.72 4.18
C GLY A 104 13.03 -17.65 3.15
N GLY A 105 13.81 -17.48 2.08
CA GLY A 105 13.49 -16.57 0.98
C GLY A 105 12.25 -16.99 0.19
N LEU A 106 12.09 -18.30 -0.06
CA LEU A 106 10.95 -18.87 -0.78
C LEU A 106 9.62 -18.50 -0.11
N SER A 107 9.57 -18.49 1.22
CA SER A 107 8.36 -18.12 1.95
C SER A 107 7.90 -16.69 1.70
N MET A 108 8.84 -15.73 1.67
CA MET A 108 8.55 -14.34 1.36
C MET A 108 8.11 -14.18 -0.09
N SER A 109 8.79 -14.86 -1.01
CA SER A 109 8.44 -14.84 -2.43
C SER A 109 7.04 -15.43 -2.67
N CYS A 110 6.71 -16.57 -2.06
CA CYS A 110 5.37 -17.16 -2.15
C CYS A 110 4.29 -16.24 -1.56
N ALA A 111 4.56 -15.59 -0.42
CA ALA A 111 3.61 -14.68 0.22
C ALA A 111 3.25 -13.47 -0.65
N LEU A 112 4.21 -12.97 -1.42
CA LEU A 112 4.00 -11.83 -2.31
C LEU A 112 3.47 -12.26 -3.69
N LEU A 113 3.94 -13.37 -4.25
CA LEU A 113 3.49 -13.90 -5.55
C LEU A 113 2.01 -14.26 -5.57
N ILE A 114 1.47 -14.72 -4.44
CA ILE A 114 0.05 -15.10 -4.33
C ILE A 114 -0.88 -13.88 -4.25
N SER A 115 -0.37 -12.64 -4.22
CA SER A 115 -1.19 -11.43 -4.08
C SER A 115 -2.33 -11.28 -5.07
N PRO A 116 -2.20 -11.61 -6.37
CA PRO A 116 -3.31 -11.47 -7.31
C PRO A 116 -4.41 -12.48 -7.03
N LEU A 117 -4.01 -13.72 -6.72
CA LEU A 117 -4.93 -14.79 -6.37
C LEU A 117 -5.68 -14.45 -5.08
N VAL A 118 -4.97 -14.04 -4.02
CA VAL A 118 -5.59 -13.64 -2.75
C VAL A 118 -6.52 -12.45 -2.93
N THR A 119 -6.11 -11.44 -3.69
CA THR A 119 -6.95 -10.26 -3.99
C THR A 119 -8.25 -10.68 -4.69
N HIS A 120 -8.17 -11.62 -5.64
CA HIS A 120 -9.35 -12.18 -6.30
C HIS A 120 -10.21 -13.02 -5.35
N LEU A 121 -9.61 -13.85 -4.51
CA LEU A 121 -10.34 -14.68 -3.55
C LEU A 121 -11.06 -13.83 -2.49
N ILE A 122 -10.49 -12.69 -2.08
CA ILE A 122 -11.16 -11.73 -1.19
C ILE A 122 -12.41 -11.15 -1.85
N HIS A 123 -12.38 -10.89 -3.17
CA HIS A 123 -13.56 -10.46 -3.91
C HIS A 123 -14.70 -11.50 -3.86
N LEU A 124 -14.36 -12.79 -3.95
CA LEU A 124 -15.34 -13.88 -4.02
C LEU A 124 -15.87 -14.31 -2.64
N PHE A 125 -14.97 -14.51 -1.67
CA PHE A 125 -15.29 -15.15 -0.39
C PHE A 125 -15.28 -14.19 0.80
N GLY A 126 -14.93 -12.93 0.58
CA GLY A 126 -14.82 -11.90 1.60
C GLY A 126 -13.50 -11.98 2.38
N ASN A 127 -13.16 -10.85 3.02
CA ASN A 127 -11.84 -10.67 3.62
C ASN A 127 -11.57 -11.61 4.80
N ARG A 128 -12.54 -11.75 5.72
CA ARG A 128 -12.40 -12.58 6.94
C ARG A 128 -12.14 -14.05 6.64
N THR A 129 -12.82 -14.60 5.64
CA THR A 129 -12.67 -16.00 5.23
C THR A 129 -11.24 -16.28 4.80
N ILE A 130 -10.68 -15.42 3.95
CA ILE A 130 -9.32 -15.58 3.41
C ILE A 130 -8.25 -15.41 4.50
N LEU A 131 -8.44 -14.46 5.43
CA LEU A 131 -7.58 -14.32 6.60
C LEU A 131 -7.55 -15.61 7.42
N ASN A 132 -8.71 -16.18 7.75
CA ASN A 132 -8.80 -17.40 8.56
C ASN A 132 -8.20 -18.63 7.84
N ILE A 133 -8.38 -18.76 6.52
CA ILE A 133 -7.69 -19.78 5.71
C ILE A 133 -6.17 -19.62 5.84
N GLY A 134 -5.67 -18.39 5.74
CA GLY A 134 -4.26 -18.09 5.92
C GLY A 134 -3.72 -18.50 7.30
N VAL A 135 -4.48 -18.23 8.37
CA VAL A 135 -4.14 -18.66 9.74
C VAL A 135 -4.04 -20.17 9.86
N CYS A 136 -4.98 -20.91 9.27
CA CYS A 136 -4.94 -22.37 9.26
C CYS A 136 -3.71 -22.89 8.51
N LEU A 137 -3.43 -22.37 7.31
CA LEU A 137 -2.27 -22.77 6.50
C LEU A 137 -0.95 -22.46 7.21
N GLN A 138 -0.81 -21.27 7.79
CA GLN A 138 0.36 -20.91 8.58
C GLN A 138 0.55 -21.87 9.77
N THR A 139 -0.51 -22.25 10.45
CA THR A 139 -0.44 -23.18 11.59
C THR A 139 -0.05 -24.58 11.14
N ILE A 140 -0.69 -25.09 10.08
CA ILE A 140 -0.35 -26.39 9.46
C ILE A 140 1.12 -26.40 9.04
N SER A 141 1.65 -25.30 8.54
CA SER A 141 3.06 -25.21 8.14
C SER A 141 4.02 -25.39 9.32
N PHE A 142 3.77 -24.76 10.47
CA PHE A 142 4.61 -24.91 11.66
C PHE A 142 4.47 -26.30 12.28
N ILE A 143 3.25 -26.82 12.40
CA ILE A 143 3.04 -28.16 12.92
C ILE A 143 3.67 -29.21 12.00
N GLY A 144 3.52 -29.06 10.67
CA GLY A 144 4.15 -29.93 9.67
C GLY A 144 5.67 -29.88 9.74
N ALA A 145 6.26 -28.68 9.89
CA ALA A 145 7.70 -28.51 10.06
C ALA A 145 8.23 -29.22 11.33
N SER A 146 7.41 -29.36 12.38
CA SER A 146 7.79 -30.10 13.60
C SER A 146 8.00 -31.60 13.37
N PHE A 147 7.51 -32.15 12.26
CA PHE A 147 7.67 -33.55 11.86
C PHE A 147 8.64 -33.72 10.67
N ALA A 148 9.38 -32.67 10.31
CA ALA A 148 10.34 -32.73 9.22
C ALA A 148 11.48 -33.72 9.52
N LYS A 149 11.67 -34.69 8.63
CA LYS A 149 12.76 -35.68 8.65
C LYS A 149 13.64 -35.57 7.40
N GLU A 150 13.05 -35.08 6.32
CA GLU A 150 13.69 -34.86 5.03
C GLU A 150 13.74 -33.39 4.68
N GLN A 151 14.72 -33.04 3.87
CA GLN A 151 14.97 -31.69 3.35
C GLN A 151 13.73 -31.07 2.69
N TRP A 152 13.05 -31.84 1.84
CA TRP A 152 11.87 -31.38 1.10
C TRP A 152 10.66 -31.11 2.01
N HIS A 153 10.59 -31.69 3.22
CA HIS A 153 9.54 -31.36 4.19
C HIS A 153 9.63 -29.90 4.60
N LEU A 154 10.85 -29.35 4.78
CA LEU A 154 11.05 -27.95 5.13
C LEU A 154 10.70 -27.02 3.97
N PHE A 155 11.09 -27.36 2.73
CA PHE A 155 10.70 -26.57 1.55
C PHE A 155 9.19 -26.46 1.42
N LEU A 156 8.47 -27.57 1.58
CA LEU A 156 7.02 -27.59 1.45
C LEU A 156 6.31 -26.89 2.62
N SER A 157 6.78 -27.11 3.85
CA SER A 157 6.17 -26.53 5.06
C SER A 157 6.58 -25.06 5.25
N GLN A 158 7.86 -24.79 5.54
CA GLN A 158 8.39 -23.47 5.87
C GLN A 158 8.51 -22.55 4.66
N GLY A 159 8.72 -23.10 3.46
CA GLY A 159 8.76 -22.32 2.23
C GLY A 159 7.35 -22.05 1.69
N VAL A 160 6.75 -23.07 1.07
CA VAL A 160 5.51 -22.90 0.30
C VAL A 160 4.30 -22.71 1.20
N CYS A 161 3.99 -23.64 2.11
CA CYS A 161 2.77 -23.61 2.91
C CYS A 161 2.73 -22.40 3.85
N PHE A 162 3.83 -22.13 4.55
CA PHE A 162 3.97 -20.94 5.40
C PHE A 162 3.89 -19.66 4.56
N GLY A 163 4.57 -19.60 3.41
CA GLY A 163 4.52 -18.44 2.51
C GLY A 163 3.11 -18.14 1.99
N VAL A 164 2.38 -19.17 1.54
CA VAL A 164 0.97 -19.02 1.11
C VAL A 164 0.08 -18.56 2.28
N GLY A 165 0.21 -19.18 3.46
CA GLY A 165 -0.55 -18.78 4.65
C GLY A 165 -0.27 -17.34 5.07
N MET A 166 1.02 -16.97 5.13
CA MET A 166 1.48 -15.61 5.38
C MET A 166 0.93 -14.61 4.35
N GLY A 167 0.94 -14.97 3.06
CA GLY A 167 0.38 -14.16 1.98
C GLY A 167 -1.11 -13.89 2.15
N CYS A 168 -1.91 -14.92 2.39
CA CYS A 168 -3.35 -14.80 2.65
C CYS A 168 -3.64 -13.82 3.81
N ILE A 169 -2.89 -13.93 4.91
CA ILE A 169 -3.06 -13.05 6.08
C ILE A 169 -2.60 -11.62 5.76
N PHE A 170 -1.41 -11.45 5.18
CA PHE A 170 -0.82 -10.14 4.93
C PHE A 170 -1.62 -9.34 3.89
N ILE A 171 -1.91 -9.94 2.73
CA ILE A 171 -2.62 -9.26 1.64
C ILE A 171 -4.05 -8.89 2.07
N GLY A 172 -4.71 -9.75 2.85
CA GLY A 172 -6.05 -9.47 3.39
C GLY A 172 -6.09 -8.44 4.53
N SER A 173 -4.96 -8.09 5.15
CA SER A 173 -4.93 -7.14 6.28
C SER A 173 -4.30 -5.80 5.93
N VAL A 174 -3.30 -5.77 5.06
CA VAL A 174 -2.49 -4.58 4.74
C VAL A 174 -3.31 -3.40 4.21
N GLY A 175 -4.37 -3.69 3.46
CA GLY A 175 -5.23 -2.66 2.87
C GLY A 175 -6.27 -2.06 3.81
N ILE A 176 -6.46 -2.60 5.02
CA ILE A 176 -7.59 -2.22 5.90
C ILE A 176 -7.28 -0.96 6.70
N THR A 177 -6.13 -0.90 7.36
CA THR A 177 -5.75 0.24 8.21
C THR A 177 -5.90 1.60 7.52
N PRO A 178 -5.44 1.79 6.27
CA PRO A 178 -5.60 3.07 5.57
C PRO A 178 -7.04 3.48 5.27
N GLN A 179 -8.00 2.55 5.29
CA GLN A 179 -9.42 2.84 5.07
C GLN A 179 -10.07 3.56 6.25
N TRP A 180 -9.47 3.47 7.44
CA TRP A 180 -9.97 4.09 8.66
C TRP A 180 -9.41 5.50 8.88
N PHE A 181 -8.31 5.85 8.21
CA PHE A 181 -7.58 7.09 8.46
C PHE A 181 -7.30 7.87 7.17
N LEU A 182 -7.60 9.17 7.21
CA LEU A 182 -7.23 10.13 6.18
C LEU A 182 -6.05 10.98 6.64
N LYS A 183 -6.15 11.63 7.80
CA LYS A 183 -5.09 12.49 8.37
C LYS A 183 -3.98 11.71 9.05
N LYS A 184 -4.30 10.58 9.70
CA LYS A 184 -3.35 9.75 10.47
C LYS A 184 -2.95 8.46 9.73
N ARG A 185 -3.03 8.48 8.40
CA ARG A 185 -2.90 7.27 7.58
C ARG A 185 -1.51 6.66 7.66
N SER A 186 -0.46 7.48 7.64
CA SER A 186 0.92 6.99 7.69
C SER A 186 1.27 6.47 9.06
N VAL A 187 0.89 7.18 10.15
CA VAL A 187 1.15 6.69 11.52
C VAL A 187 0.40 5.38 11.79
N ALA A 188 -0.85 5.26 11.34
CA ALA A 188 -1.62 4.04 11.50
C ALA A 188 -0.97 2.85 10.77
N ASN A 189 -0.56 3.05 9.51
CA ASN A 189 0.16 2.02 8.74
C ASN A 189 1.54 1.70 9.35
N ALA A 190 2.23 2.70 9.86
CA ALA A 190 3.53 2.57 10.47
C ALA A 190 3.51 1.78 11.78
N ILE A 191 2.52 2.01 12.64
CA ILE A 191 2.33 1.22 13.87
C ILE A 191 2.00 -0.23 13.53
N ALA A 192 1.13 -0.45 12.53
CA ALA A 192 0.85 -1.80 12.04
C ALA A 192 2.13 -2.50 11.53
N ALA A 193 2.92 -1.79 10.72
CA ALA A 193 4.18 -2.30 10.21
C ALA A 193 5.23 -2.52 11.31
N ALA A 194 5.27 -1.70 12.36
CA ALA A 194 6.19 -1.83 13.51
C ALA A 194 6.09 -3.19 14.20
N GLY A 195 4.89 -3.81 14.16
CA GLY A 195 4.65 -5.14 14.67
C GLY A 195 5.62 -6.20 14.14
N SER A 196 6.06 -6.10 12.87
CA SER A 196 7.01 -7.07 12.31
C SER A 196 8.37 -7.04 13.00
N GLY A 197 8.89 -5.85 13.32
CA GLY A 197 10.18 -5.69 14.00
C GLY A 197 10.13 -6.19 15.44
N MET A 198 9.09 -5.80 16.19
CA MET A 198 8.90 -6.27 17.58
C MET A 198 8.64 -7.78 17.65
N GLY A 199 7.81 -8.31 16.74
CA GLY A 199 7.58 -9.75 16.62
C GLY A 199 8.86 -10.49 16.26
N GLY A 200 9.65 -9.98 15.31
CA GLY A 200 10.94 -10.56 14.93
C GLY A 200 11.91 -10.68 16.10
N LEU A 201 12.01 -9.63 16.91
CA LEU A 201 12.81 -9.65 18.14
C LEU A 201 12.28 -10.70 19.14
N ALA A 202 10.98 -10.68 19.45
CA ALA A 202 10.37 -11.58 20.42
C ALA A 202 10.49 -13.06 20.00
N TYR A 203 10.17 -13.39 18.74
CA TYR A 203 10.25 -14.75 18.23
C TYR A 203 11.68 -15.24 18.06
N SER A 204 12.62 -14.39 17.65
CA SER A 204 14.03 -14.81 17.53
C SER A 204 14.63 -15.16 18.89
N LEU A 205 14.40 -14.31 19.91
CA LEU A 205 14.87 -14.59 21.28
C LEU A 205 14.14 -15.82 21.87
N GLY A 206 12.82 -15.90 21.65
CA GLY A 206 12.01 -17.04 22.08
C GLY A 206 12.51 -18.35 21.46
N ALA A 207 12.70 -18.40 20.14
CA ALA A 207 13.22 -19.57 19.45
C ALA A 207 14.63 -19.94 19.93
N GLY A 208 15.51 -18.96 20.11
CA GLY A 208 16.87 -19.17 20.62
C GLY A 208 16.90 -19.78 22.03
N ALA A 209 15.91 -19.47 22.88
CA ALA A 209 15.78 -20.08 24.20
C ALA A 209 15.03 -21.42 24.18
N MET A 210 14.06 -21.60 23.29
CA MET A 210 13.26 -22.82 23.18
C MET A 210 14.04 -23.98 22.57
N ILE A 211 14.81 -23.74 21.50
CA ILE A 211 15.50 -24.80 20.77
C ILE A 211 16.45 -25.61 21.68
N PRO A 212 17.32 -24.99 22.51
CA PRO A 212 18.22 -25.75 23.39
C PRO A 212 17.50 -26.48 24.53
N ARG A 213 16.34 -26.00 24.97
CA ARG A 213 15.63 -26.53 26.15
C ARG A 213 14.57 -27.58 25.81
N LEU A 214 13.83 -27.37 24.72
CA LEU A 214 12.67 -28.16 24.33
C LEU A 214 12.91 -28.95 23.04
N GLY A 215 13.97 -28.62 22.31
CA GLY A 215 14.25 -29.16 20.98
C GLY A 215 13.50 -28.45 19.86
N LEU A 216 13.94 -28.69 18.63
CA LEU A 216 13.44 -28.06 17.41
C LEU A 216 11.95 -28.31 17.17
N ALA A 217 11.50 -29.57 17.34
CA ALA A 217 10.11 -29.95 17.07
C ALA A 217 9.12 -29.20 17.98
N TRP A 218 9.43 -29.09 19.28
CA TRP A 218 8.59 -28.35 20.22
C TRP A 218 8.65 -26.85 19.99
N ALA A 219 9.80 -26.28 19.60
CA ALA A 219 9.89 -24.88 19.22
C ALA A 219 8.89 -24.55 18.09
N PHE A 220 8.81 -25.36 17.04
CA PHE A 220 7.83 -25.18 15.97
C PHE A 220 6.37 -25.31 16.43
N ARG A 221 6.07 -26.28 17.30
CA ARG A 221 4.71 -26.45 17.84
C ARG A 221 4.27 -25.24 18.67
N VAL A 222 5.15 -24.74 19.54
CA VAL A 222 4.88 -23.55 20.35
C VAL A 222 4.67 -22.33 19.47
N LEU A 223 5.50 -22.13 18.44
CA LEU A 223 5.30 -21.05 17.47
C LEU A 223 3.95 -21.18 16.77
N GLY A 224 3.61 -22.35 16.22
CA GLY A 224 2.34 -22.58 15.54
C GLY A 224 1.12 -22.31 16.41
N ILE A 225 1.11 -22.80 17.66
CA ILE A 225 0.00 -22.58 18.61
C ILE A 225 -0.11 -21.09 18.98
N THR A 226 1.02 -20.42 19.20
CA THR A 226 1.07 -19.01 19.58
C THR A 226 0.56 -18.13 18.43
N THR A 227 1.08 -18.33 17.21
CA THR A 227 0.66 -17.56 16.04
C THR A 227 -0.79 -17.83 15.67
N PHE A 228 -1.26 -19.08 15.81
CA PHE A 228 -2.67 -19.42 15.61
C PHE A 228 -3.57 -18.62 16.56
N SER A 229 -3.27 -18.67 17.85
CA SER A 229 -4.10 -18.06 18.91
C SER A 229 -4.17 -16.53 18.76
N ILE A 230 -3.07 -15.89 18.40
CA ILE A 230 -3.03 -14.43 18.23
C ILE A 230 -3.67 -14.03 16.90
N ASN A 231 -3.30 -14.68 15.79
CA ASN A 231 -3.81 -14.31 14.47
C ASN A 231 -5.29 -14.60 14.32
N ILE A 232 -5.82 -15.69 14.88
CA ILE A 232 -7.27 -15.98 14.79
C ILE A 232 -8.08 -14.87 15.47
N VAL A 233 -7.65 -14.38 16.64
CA VAL A 233 -8.31 -13.29 17.34
C VAL A 233 -8.17 -11.98 16.56
N ALA A 234 -6.95 -11.63 16.15
CA ALA A 234 -6.67 -10.40 15.42
C ALA A 234 -7.41 -10.32 14.08
N CYS A 235 -7.45 -11.41 13.31
CA CYS A 235 -8.13 -11.48 12.01
C CYS A 235 -9.66 -11.35 12.15
N ASN A 236 -10.27 -11.90 13.21
CA ASN A 236 -11.72 -11.80 13.42
C ASN A 236 -12.16 -10.47 14.03
N LEU A 237 -11.29 -9.80 14.79
CA LEU A 237 -11.52 -8.43 15.27
C LEU A 237 -11.30 -7.37 14.18
N LEU A 238 -10.54 -7.70 13.13
CA LEU A 238 -10.30 -6.78 12.01
C LEU A 238 -11.61 -6.49 11.25
N ARG A 239 -11.85 -5.20 10.97
CA ARG A 239 -13.03 -4.72 10.23
C ARG A 239 -12.59 -3.93 9.01
N ASP A 240 -12.93 -4.43 7.83
CA ASP A 240 -12.77 -3.68 6.59
C ASP A 240 -13.92 -2.68 6.40
N ARG A 241 -13.64 -1.63 5.62
CA ARG A 241 -14.61 -0.63 5.16
C ARG A 241 -14.75 -0.71 3.63
N ASN A 242 -14.58 -1.90 3.05
CA ASN A 242 -14.50 -2.09 1.61
C ASN A 242 -15.72 -1.56 0.85
N LYS A 243 -16.92 -1.80 1.39
CA LYS A 243 -18.19 -1.30 0.83
C LYS A 243 -18.29 0.23 0.87
N ALA A 244 -17.87 0.85 1.98
CA ALA A 244 -17.90 2.31 2.14
C ALA A 244 -16.88 3.01 1.23
N VAL A 245 -15.70 2.42 1.07
CA VAL A 245 -14.64 2.95 0.19
C VAL A 245 -14.92 2.69 -1.30
N GLY A 246 -15.77 1.71 -1.62
CA GLY A 246 -15.97 1.24 -2.99
C GLY A 246 -14.76 0.48 -3.54
N SER A 247 -14.07 -0.29 -2.68
CA SER A 247 -12.83 -0.99 -3.03
C SER A 247 -13.03 -2.02 -4.15
N ARG A 248 -12.19 -1.94 -5.18
CA ARG A 248 -12.22 -2.84 -6.35
C ARG A 248 -11.15 -3.91 -6.23
N TYR A 249 -11.56 -5.11 -5.84
CA TYR A 249 -10.69 -6.28 -5.67
C TYR A 249 -10.44 -7.00 -7.01
N ARG A 250 -9.77 -6.33 -7.95
CA ARG A 250 -9.30 -6.94 -9.19
C ARG A 250 -7.90 -7.50 -8.99
N ALA A 251 -7.67 -8.75 -9.38
CA ALA A 251 -6.37 -9.44 -9.25
C ALA A 251 -5.22 -8.62 -9.85
N PHE A 252 -5.45 -8.13 -11.07
CA PHE A 252 -4.59 -7.20 -11.79
C PHE A 252 -5.44 -6.12 -12.44
N HIS A 253 -5.01 -4.86 -12.31
CA HIS A 253 -5.55 -3.75 -13.08
C HIS A 253 -4.43 -3.18 -13.97
N PHE A 254 -4.12 -3.90 -15.05
CA PHE A 254 -3.05 -3.55 -16.00
C PHE A 254 -3.08 -2.12 -16.55
N PRO A 255 -4.23 -1.43 -16.71
CA PRO A 255 -4.24 -0.01 -17.07
C PRO A 255 -3.40 0.88 -16.13
N LEU A 256 -3.20 0.48 -14.87
CA LEU A 256 -2.32 1.18 -13.94
C LEU A 256 -0.85 1.19 -14.40
N LEU A 257 -0.38 0.14 -15.08
CA LEU A 257 1.00 0.07 -15.60
C LEU A 257 1.25 1.04 -16.76
N LYS A 258 0.20 1.60 -17.37
CA LYS A 258 0.35 2.66 -18.39
C LYS A 258 0.53 4.04 -17.75
N ARG A 259 0.30 4.17 -16.43
CA ARG A 259 0.41 5.45 -15.72
C ARG A 259 1.85 5.68 -15.27
N PRO A 260 2.52 6.74 -15.74
CA PRO A 260 3.92 7.00 -15.41
C PRO A 260 4.15 7.21 -13.90
N GLU A 261 3.21 7.83 -13.18
CA GLU A 261 3.30 7.98 -11.72
C GLU A 261 3.30 6.64 -10.99
N PHE A 262 2.57 5.65 -11.50
CA PHE A 262 2.53 4.32 -10.92
C PHE A 262 3.81 3.55 -11.25
N LEU A 263 4.34 3.66 -12.47
CA LEU A 263 5.62 3.05 -12.84
C LEU A 263 6.79 3.59 -12.01
N LEU A 264 6.83 4.90 -11.76
CA LEU A 264 7.84 5.51 -10.89
C LEU A 264 7.69 5.06 -9.43
N LEU A 265 6.46 4.85 -8.95
CA LEU A 265 6.20 4.25 -7.63
C LEU A 265 6.72 2.81 -7.56
N GLN A 266 6.55 2.02 -8.63
CA GLN A 266 7.10 0.66 -8.71
C GLN A 266 8.62 0.66 -8.73
N ALA A 267 9.23 1.57 -9.49
CA ALA A 267 10.69 1.75 -9.50
C ALA A 267 11.23 2.05 -8.09
N TRP A 268 10.59 2.97 -7.35
CA TRP A 268 10.94 3.22 -5.95
C TRP A 268 10.88 1.94 -5.10
N GLY A 269 9.83 1.12 -5.24
CA GLY A 269 9.72 -0.15 -4.52
C GLY A 269 10.82 -1.15 -4.87
N ILE A 270 11.06 -1.36 -6.17
CA ILE A 270 12.09 -2.28 -6.68
C ILE A 270 13.47 -1.91 -6.15
N PHE A 271 13.88 -0.65 -6.32
CA PHE A 271 15.21 -0.20 -5.89
C PHE A 271 15.35 -0.12 -4.37
N SER A 272 14.28 0.27 -3.65
CA SER A 272 14.30 0.25 -2.17
C SER A 272 14.48 -1.17 -1.64
N LEU A 273 13.81 -2.15 -2.25
CA LEU A 273 13.89 -3.54 -1.79
C LEU A 273 15.18 -4.24 -2.18
N LEU A 274 15.80 -3.84 -3.30
CA LEU A 274 17.18 -4.25 -3.60
C LEU A 274 18.12 -3.87 -2.46
N GLY A 275 18.08 -2.63 -1.99
CA GLY A 275 18.97 -2.20 -0.89
C GLY A 275 18.57 -2.77 0.48
N TYR A 276 17.27 -2.82 0.76
CA TYR A 276 16.73 -3.27 2.04
C TYR A 276 17.12 -4.73 2.36
N VAL A 277 17.02 -5.62 1.38
CA VAL A 277 17.36 -7.04 1.57
C VAL A 277 18.85 -7.22 1.85
N VAL A 278 19.73 -6.50 1.14
CA VAL A 278 21.17 -6.51 1.46
C VAL A 278 21.41 -6.06 2.90
N LEU A 279 20.81 -4.95 3.34
CA LEU A 279 20.99 -4.47 4.71
C LEU A 279 20.56 -5.49 5.77
N ILE A 280 19.48 -6.23 5.53
CA ILE A 280 19.00 -7.22 6.49
C ILE A 280 19.93 -8.43 6.59
N PHE A 281 20.37 -8.98 5.45
CA PHE A 281 21.08 -10.26 5.43
C PHE A 281 22.61 -10.10 5.41
N SER A 282 23.14 -9.09 4.71
CA SER A 282 24.58 -8.87 4.61
C SER A 282 25.17 -8.17 5.84
N LEU A 283 24.40 -7.40 6.62
CA LEU A 283 24.94 -6.65 7.76
C LEU A 283 25.45 -7.55 8.92
N PRO A 284 24.71 -8.60 9.35
CA PRO A 284 25.24 -9.57 10.31
C PRO A 284 26.49 -10.29 9.80
N ASN A 285 26.53 -10.62 8.50
CA ASN A 285 27.67 -11.30 7.89
C ASN A 285 28.89 -10.36 7.75
N PHE A 286 28.67 -9.08 7.49
CA PHE A 286 29.72 -8.06 7.46
C PHE A 286 30.45 -7.95 8.81
N ALA A 287 29.73 -8.13 9.93
CA ALA A 287 30.34 -8.14 11.26
C ALA A 287 31.49 -9.17 11.34
N LEU A 288 31.32 -10.34 10.71
CA LEU A 288 32.35 -11.37 10.67
C LEU A 288 33.58 -10.93 9.87
N SER A 289 33.37 -10.22 8.75
CA SER A 289 34.48 -9.75 7.90
C SER A 289 35.39 -8.73 8.58
N ILE A 290 34.86 -7.98 9.56
CA ILE A 290 35.64 -7.03 10.37
C ILE A 290 36.16 -7.67 11.68
N GLY A 291 36.12 -9.00 11.79
CA GLY A 291 36.69 -9.76 12.92
C GLY A 291 35.79 -9.93 14.14
N LEU A 292 34.50 -9.61 14.04
CA LEU A 292 33.54 -9.87 15.13
C LEU A 292 33.07 -11.33 15.13
N SER A 293 32.61 -11.81 16.29
CA SER A 293 32.09 -13.17 16.43
C SER A 293 30.68 -13.32 15.81
N PRO A 294 30.26 -14.55 15.46
CA PRO A 294 28.89 -14.83 15.00
C PRO A 294 27.80 -14.38 15.98
N HIS A 295 28.08 -14.47 17.28
CA HIS A 295 27.19 -13.95 18.31
C HIS A 295 27.03 -12.42 18.21
N GLN A 296 28.14 -11.69 18.01
CA GLN A 296 28.10 -10.24 17.81
C GLN A 296 27.36 -9.85 16.52
N GLY A 297 27.56 -10.57 15.41
CA GLY A 297 26.79 -10.37 14.18
C GLY A 297 25.27 -10.57 14.38
N SER A 298 24.90 -11.56 15.19
CA SER A 298 23.50 -11.81 15.57
C SER A 298 22.89 -10.64 16.37
N ILE A 299 23.66 -10.04 17.30
CA ILE A 299 23.25 -8.83 18.02
C ILE A 299 23.00 -7.67 17.05
N VAL A 300 23.87 -7.47 16.06
CA VAL A 300 23.70 -6.41 15.04
C VAL A 300 22.38 -6.60 14.27
N GLY A 301 22.05 -7.83 13.86
CA GLY A 301 20.77 -8.13 13.22
C GLY A 301 19.56 -7.90 14.14
N ALA A 302 19.68 -8.23 15.43
CA ALA A 302 18.64 -7.97 16.43
C ALA A 302 18.41 -6.46 16.65
N LEU A 303 19.49 -5.67 16.72
CA LEU A 303 19.43 -4.20 16.82
C LEU A 303 18.82 -3.55 15.58
N LEU A 304 19.07 -4.10 14.39
CA LEU A 304 18.42 -3.66 13.17
C LEU A 304 16.90 -3.86 13.25
N ASN A 305 16.43 -5.03 13.69
CA ASN A 305 15.00 -5.29 13.89
C ASN A 305 14.38 -4.42 14.99
N LEU A 306 15.12 -4.15 16.07
CA LEU A 306 14.72 -3.19 17.10
C LEU A 306 14.53 -1.79 16.51
N GLY A 307 15.48 -1.33 15.68
CA GLY A 307 15.39 -0.08 14.94
C GLY A 307 14.14 -0.03 14.06
N GLN A 308 13.79 -1.11 13.38
CA GLN A 308 12.53 -1.18 12.61
C GLN A 308 11.29 -1.08 13.51
N GLY A 309 11.27 -1.78 14.64
CA GLY A 309 10.13 -1.75 15.56
C GLY A 309 9.88 -0.35 16.13
N LEU A 310 10.94 0.34 16.57
CA LEU A 310 10.82 1.66 17.20
C LEU A 310 10.75 2.81 16.18
N GLY A 311 11.45 2.65 15.05
CA GLY A 311 11.62 3.70 14.05
C GLY A 311 10.40 3.89 13.16
N ARG A 312 9.68 2.81 12.80
CA ARG A 312 8.53 2.89 11.89
C ARG A 312 7.46 3.87 12.40
N PRO A 313 6.96 3.80 13.66
CA PRO A 313 5.95 4.74 14.15
C PRO A 313 6.41 6.20 14.10
N VAL A 314 7.69 6.46 14.39
CA VAL A 314 8.29 7.81 14.31
C VAL A 314 8.25 8.32 12.87
N ILE A 315 8.65 7.51 11.90
CA ILE A 315 8.58 7.87 10.47
C ILE A 315 7.14 8.12 10.04
N GLY A 316 6.19 7.29 10.49
CA GLY A 316 4.77 7.48 10.22
C GLY A 316 4.21 8.80 10.75
N LEU A 317 4.59 9.21 11.96
CA LEU A 317 4.20 10.50 12.55
C LEU A 317 4.74 11.69 11.75
N ILE A 318 6.01 11.63 11.34
CA ILE A 318 6.63 12.69 10.56
C ILE A 318 6.04 12.70 9.12
N SER A 319 5.74 11.53 8.55
CA SER A 319 5.08 11.35 7.24
C SER A 319 3.75 12.07 7.13
N ASP A 320 2.89 11.96 8.13
CA ASP A 320 1.58 12.64 8.09
C ASP A 320 1.70 14.16 8.30
N ARG A 321 2.80 14.68 8.88
CA ARG A 321 2.99 16.12 9.11
C ARG A 321 3.66 16.85 7.94
N PHE A 322 4.68 16.23 7.34
CA PHE A 322 5.53 16.89 6.33
C PHE A 322 5.22 16.48 4.89
N GLY A 323 4.19 15.68 4.68
CA GLY A 323 3.80 15.13 3.38
C GLY A 323 4.43 13.77 3.14
N ARG A 324 3.60 12.83 2.67
CA ARG A 324 3.95 11.38 2.61
C ARG A 324 5.04 11.10 1.60
N ILE A 325 4.94 11.71 0.42
CA ILE A 325 5.90 11.55 -0.66
C ILE A 325 7.22 12.26 -0.32
N ASN A 326 7.17 13.42 0.33
CA ASN A 326 8.36 14.15 0.79
C ASN A 326 9.15 13.30 1.78
N MET A 327 8.45 12.72 2.74
CA MET A 327 9.04 11.89 3.76
C MET A 327 9.61 10.58 3.22
N ALA A 328 8.87 9.91 2.33
CA ALA A 328 9.39 8.76 1.59
C ALA A 328 10.68 9.12 0.83
N THR A 329 10.73 10.28 0.18
CA THR A 329 11.90 10.76 -0.54
C THR A 329 13.09 10.97 0.40
N VAL A 330 12.94 11.82 1.42
CA VAL A 330 14.02 12.23 2.32
C VAL A 330 14.63 11.02 3.03
N PHE A 331 13.80 10.13 3.60
CA PHE A 331 14.30 8.99 4.36
C PHE A 331 14.90 7.90 3.47
N THR A 332 14.40 7.72 2.25
CA THR A 332 15.01 6.79 1.27
C THR A 332 16.40 7.28 0.85
N PHE A 333 16.55 8.57 0.53
CA PHE A 333 17.87 9.18 0.25
C PHE A 333 18.81 9.12 1.45
N PHE A 334 18.29 9.45 2.64
CA PHE A 334 19.07 9.44 3.86
C PHE A 334 19.59 8.05 4.21
N CYS A 335 18.79 7.00 3.96
CA CYS A 335 19.24 5.62 4.08
C CYS A 335 20.44 5.33 3.17
N GLY A 336 20.40 5.75 1.90
CA GLY A 336 21.53 5.61 0.98
C GLY A 336 22.78 6.35 1.46
N LEU A 337 22.62 7.58 1.96
CA LEU A 337 23.72 8.38 2.52
C LEU A 337 24.34 7.71 3.75
N LEU A 338 23.54 7.15 4.65
CA LEU A 338 24.04 6.43 5.83
C LEU A 338 24.87 5.20 5.45
N CYS A 339 24.53 4.50 4.37
CA CYS A 339 25.36 3.40 3.85
C CYS A 339 26.77 3.90 3.49
N PHE A 340 26.87 5.05 2.81
CA PHE A 340 28.19 5.62 2.47
C PHE A 340 28.91 6.21 3.68
N ALA A 341 28.20 6.94 4.53
CA ALA A 341 28.80 7.72 5.60
C ALA A 341 29.16 6.90 6.84
N VAL A 342 28.42 5.82 7.13
CA VAL A 342 28.55 5.06 8.37
C VAL A 342 28.88 3.59 8.12
N TRP A 343 28.24 2.94 7.14
CA TRP A 343 28.48 1.50 6.92
C TRP A 343 29.87 1.23 6.33
N ILE A 344 30.27 1.97 5.29
CA ILE A 344 31.60 1.84 4.67
C ILE A 344 32.74 1.98 5.69
N PRO A 345 32.78 3.01 6.56
CA PRO A 345 33.85 3.15 7.55
C PRO A 345 33.65 2.32 8.84
N SER A 346 32.65 1.43 8.90
CA SER A 346 32.33 0.68 10.12
C SER A 346 33.34 -0.44 10.40
N LEU A 347 34.36 -0.16 11.20
CA LEU A 347 35.41 -1.12 11.56
C LEU A 347 35.30 -1.69 12.99
N ASN A 348 34.28 -1.31 13.75
CA ASN A 348 34.11 -1.76 15.13
C ASN A 348 32.64 -2.00 15.48
N MET A 349 32.42 -2.77 16.56
CA MET A 349 31.09 -3.15 17.04
C MET A 349 30.21 -1.93 17.39
N GLY A 350 30.78 -0.89 17.99
CA GLY A 350 30.02 0.30 18.43
C GLY A 350 29.39 1.06 17.26
N VAL A 351 30.19 1.36 16.23
CA VAL A 351 29.73 2.03 15.01
C VAL A 351 28.74 1.14 14.25
N LEU A 352 29.00 -0.16 14.18
CA LEU A 352 28.10 -1.10 13.51
C LEU A 352 26.74 -1.21 14.21
N CYS A 353 26.72 -1.24 15.54
CA CYS A 353 25.49 -1.25 16.34
C CYS A 353 24.71 0.05 16.19
N PHE A 354 25.40 1.20 16.24
CA PHE A 354 24.79 2.51 15.99
C PHE A 354 24.16 2.58 14.59
N PHE A 355 24.89 2.13 13.58
CA PHE A 355 24.39 2.03 12.21
C PHE A 355 23.17 1.12 12.13
N ALA A 356 23.21 -0.08 12.74
CA ALA A 356 22.10 -1.03 12.71
C ALA A 356 20.79 -0.43 13.25
N ILE A 357 20.83 0.33 14.35
CA ILE A 357 19.63 0.94 14.94
C ILE A 357 19.06 2.04 14.02
N ILE A 358 19.92 2.93 13.52
CA ILE A 358 19.48 4.05 12.68
C ILE A 358 19.04 3.55 11.31
N VAL A 359 19.82 2.67 10.67
CA VAL A 359 19.46 2.09 9.39
C VAL A 359 18.21 1.23 9.52
N GLY A 360 18.03 0.49 10.61
CA GLY A 360 16.79 -0.23 10.90
C GLY A 360 15.58 0.70 10.97
N THR A 361 15.75 1.92 11.50
CA THR A 361 14.70 2.93 11.49
C THR A 361 14.34 3.35 10.07
N VAL A 362 15.32 3.67 9.23
CA VAL A 362 15.07 4.33 7.94
C VAL A 362 14.96 3.41 6.72
N ALA A 363 15.62 2.25 6.72
CA ALA A 363 15.64 1.30 5.60
C ALA A 363 14.24 0.73 5.30
N GLY A 364 13.40 0.61 6.34
CA GLY A 364 12.02 0.16 6.26
C GLY A 364 11.01 1.23 5.82
N THR A 365 11.46 2.40 5.32
CA THR A 365 10.56 3.48 4.88
C THR A 365 9.56 3.00 3.84
N PHE A 366 9.99 2.16 2.90
CA PHE A 366 9.09 1.55 1.91
C PHE A 366 7.90 0.84 2.57
N TRP A 367 8.14 -0.11 3.47
CA TRP A 367 7.07 -0.85 4.16
C TRP A 367 6.17 0.06 5.02
N THR A 368 6.74 1.15 5.53
CA THR A 368 6.03 2.12 6.38
C THR A 368 5.07 2.99 5.58
N THR A 369 5.44 3.39 4.36
CA THR A 369 4.73 4.42 3.59
C THR A 369 4.16 3.94 2.26
N VAL A 370 4.48 2.74 1.78
CA VAL A 370 4.02 2.24 0.47
C VAL A 370 2.50 2.27 0.34
N VAL A 371 1.77 1.83 1.37
CA VAL A 371 0.30 1.80 1.34
C VAL A 371 -0.31 3.21 1.31
N PRO A 372 0.03 4.13 2.23
CA PRO A 372 -0.54 5.48 2.20
C PRO A 372 -0.09 6.30 0.97
N VAL A 373 1.13 6.10 0.47
CA VAL A 373 1.62 6.73 -0.77
C VAL A 373 0.89 6.16 -1.99
N CYS A 374 0.73 4.83 -2.08
CA CYS A 374 -0.03 4.20 -3.16
C CYS A 374 -1.48 4.71 -3.18
N ALA A 375 -2.13 4.76 -2.02
CA ALA A 375 -3.47 5.31 -1.87
C ALA A 375 -3.60 6.76 -2.35
N GLU A 376 -2.54 7.56 -2.21
CA GLU A 376 -2.51 8.95 -2.67
C GLU A 376 -2.28 9.07 -4.18
N VAL A 377 -1.48 8.18 -4.76
CA VAL A 377 -1.15 8.16 -6.20
C VAL A 377 -2.30 7.61 -7.03
N ILE A 378 -2.84 6.44 -6.69
CA ILE A 378 -3.85 5.75 -7.49
C ILE A 378 -5.29 5.83 -6.93
N GLY A 379 -5.45 6.31 -5.69
CA GLY A 379 -6.73 6.39 -5.00
C GLY A 379 -7.04 5.14 -4.15
N MET A 380 -7.93 5.30 -3.15
CA MET A 380 -8.31 4.24 -2.21
C MET A 380 -9.10 3.09 -2.86
N GLN A 381 -9.85 3.37 -3.93
CA GLN A 381 -10.68 2.37 -4.62
C GLN A 381 -9.85 1.31 -5.35
N GLU A 382 -8.77 1.74 -6.02
CA GLU A 382 -7.87 0.89 -6.81
C GLU A 382 -6.70 0.34 -5.97
N LEU A 383 -6.65 0.68 -4.68
CA LEU A 383 -5.57 0.31 -3.76
C LEU A 383 -5.30 -1.22 -3.73
N PRO A 384 -6.30 -2.12 -3.63
CA PRO A 384 -6.02 -3.56 -3.62
C PRO A 384 -5.33 -4.05 -4.90
N ALA A 385 -5.81 -3.60 -6.07
CA ALA A 385 -5.23 -3.98 -7.36
C ALA A 385 -3.82 -3.40 -7.57
N GLY A 386 -3.59 -2.15 -7.15
CA GLY A 386 -2.27 -1.52 -7.23
C GLY A 386 -1.24 -2.17 -6.31
N LEU A 387 -1.63 -2.52 -5.08
CA LEU A 387 -0.77 -3.25 -4.14
C LEU A 387 -0.47 -4.66 -4.66
N SER A 388 -1.45 -5.36 -5.23
CA SER A 388 -1.25 -6.68 -5.85
C SER A 388 -0.16 -6.65 -6.93
N ILE A 389 -0.21 -5.66 -7.84
CA ILE A 389 0.85 -5.48 -8.84
C ILE A 389 2.19 -5.18 -8.16
N SER A 390 2.18 -4.33 -7.13
CA SER A 390 3.39 -3.94 -6.40
C SER A 390 4.08 -5.14 -5.75
N TRP A 391 3.32 -6.01 -5.09
CA TRP A 391 3.83 -7.20 -4.42
C TRP A 391 4.46 -8.20 -5.40
N VAL A 392 3.84 -8.44 -6.56
CA VAL A 392 4.44 -9.30 -7.59
C VAL A 392 5.74 -8.69 -8.14
N LEU A 393 5.75 -7.37 -8.41
CA LEU A 393 6.93 -6.70 -8.99
C LEU A 393 8.14 -6.64 -8.06
N ILE A 394 7.94 -6.66 -6.74
CA ILE A 394 9.05 -6.66 -5.78
C ILE A 394 9.65 -8.04 -5.50
N VAL A 395 9.03 -9.14 -5.97
CA VAL A 395 9.55 -10.50 -5.75
C VAL A 395 10.91 -10.73 -6.43
N PRO A 396 11.10 -10.40 -7.72
CA PRO A 396 12.41 -10.54 -8.36
C PRO A 396 13.53 -9.78 -7.62
N PRO A 397 13.42 -8.47 -7.31
CA PRO A 397 14.50 -7.74 -6.63
C PRO A 397 14.79 -8.29 -5.22
N THR A 398 13.78 -8.72 -4.46
CA THR A 398 14.03 -9.32 -3.14
C THR A 398 14.76 -10.66 -3.24
N THR A 399 14.55 -11.41 -4.32
CA THR A 399 15.17 -12.73 -4.52
C THR A 399 16.63 -12.60 -4.96
N VAL A 400 16.96 -11.65 -5.83
CA VAL A 400 18.32 -11.52 -6.40
C VAL A 400 19.25 -10.60 -5.59
N SER A 401 18.70 -9.79 -4.68
CA SER A 401 19.45 -8.78 -3.92
C SER A 401 20.65 -9.34 -3.14
N GLU A 402 20.42 -10.34 -2.27
CA GLU A 402 21.51 -10.91 -1.46
C GLU A 402 22.54 -11.68 -2.31
N PRO A 403 22.15 -12.52 -3.30
CA PRO A 403 23.11 -13.09 -4.25
C PRO A 403 23.98 -12.05 -4.96
N ILE A 404 23.41 -10.92 -5.40
CA ILE A 404 24.19 -9.82 -5.98
C ILE A 404 25.20 -9.28 -4.96
N ALA A 405 24.77 -9.03 -3.72
CA ALA A 405 25.66 -8.55 -2.67
C ALA A 405 26.80 -9.53 -2.36
N VAL A 406 26.54 -10.84 -2.35
CA VAL A 406 27.55 -11.88 -2.15
C VAL A 406 28.53 -11.95 -3.31
N LEU A 407 28.08 -11.86 -4.56
CA LEU A 407 28.95 -11.83 -5.74
C LEU A 407 29.83 -10.58 -5.81
N LEU A 408 29.37 -9.48 -5.23
CA LEU A 408 30.15 -8.25 -5.11
C LEU A 408 31.19 -8.30 -3.99
N LYS A 409 31.20 -9.35 -3.16
CA LYS A 409 32.26 -9.51 -2.14
C LYS A 409 33.58 -9.82 -2.82
N ASP A 410 34.62 -9.19 -2.31
CA ASP A 410 35.97 -9.37 -2.81
C ASP A 410 36.87 -9.85 -1.67
N ASP A 411 36.97 -11.17 -1.52
CA ASP A 411 37.77 -11.81 -0.47
C ASP A 411 39.27 -11.52 -0.60
N SER A 412 39.73 -10.99 -1.74
CA SER A 412 41.11 -10.53 -1.91
C SER A 412 41.41 -9.27 -1.09
N LYS A 413 40.38 -8.48 -0.75
CA LYS A 413 40.52 -7.22 -0.02
C LYS A 413 40.20 -7.41 1.46
N LYS A 414 41.20 -7.80 2.26
CA LYS A 414 41.08 -8.08 3.72
C LYS A 414 40.11 -7.18 4.49
N GLU A 415 40.32 -5.85 4.49
CA GLU A 415 39.51 -4.91 5.28
C GLU A 415 38.27 -4.38 4.52
N TRP A 416 38.18 -4.64 3.21
CA TRP A 416 37.19 -4.03 2.32
C TRP A 416 36.35 -5.08 1.59
N VAL A 417 36.21 -6.27 2.18
CA VAL A 417 35.52 -7.44 1.58
C VAL A 417 34.12 -7.07 1.07
N TYR A 418 33.40 -6.22 1.80
CA TYR A 418 32.02 -5.82 1.49
C TYR A 418 31.88 -4.49 0.75
N LEU A 419 32.98 -3.81 0.40
CA LEU A 419 32.94 -2.43 -0.10
C LEU A 419 32.00 -2.27 -1.30
N TYR A 420 32.06 -3.15 -2.29
CA TYR A 420 31.21 -3.05 -3.46
C TYR A 420 29.73 -3.33 -3.15
N ALA A 421 29.43 -4.24 -2.22
CA ALA A 421 28.07 -4.50 -1.75
C ALA A 421 27.49 -3.28 -1.00
N GLN A 422 28.32 -2.60 -0.19
CA GLN A 422 27.95 -1.37 0.51
C GLN A 422 27.66 -0.22 -0.47
N ILE A 423 28.53 -0.03 -1.47
CA ILE A 423 28.35 0.97 -2.53
C ILE A 423 27.08 0.67 -3.33
N PHE A 424 26.89 -0.56 -3.76
CA PHE A 424 25.68 -1.00 -4.47
C PHE A 424 24.42 -0.66 -3.66
N THR A 425 24.40 -1.00 -2.38
CA THR A 425 23.28 -0.72 -1.48
C THR A 425 23.00 0.78 -1.36
N GLY A 426 24.03 1.61 -1.18
CA GLY A 426 23.88 3.05 -1.12
C GLY A 426 23.33 3.63 -2.43
N LEU A 427 23.83 3.19 -3.57
CA LEU A 427 23.40 3.66 -4.89
C LEU A 427 21.94 3.28 -5.20
N VAL A 428 21.51 2.05 -4.93
CA VAL A 428 20.12 1.65 -5.18
C VAL A 428 19.13 2.45 -4.32
N TYR A 429 19.48 2.77 -3.07
CA TYR A 429 18.66 3.67 -2.25
C TYR A 429 18.60 5.11 -2.79
N ILE A 430 19.71 5.63 -3.31
CA ILE A 430 19.71 6.95 -3.98
C ILE A 430 18.80 6.93 -5.21
N VAL A 431 18.89 5.91 -6.07
CA VAL A 431 18.03 5.74 -7.24
C VAL A 431 16.55 5.59 -6.85
N ALA A 432 16.28 4.87 -5.76
CA ALA A 432 14.93 4.76 -5.20
C ALA A 432 14.40 6.13 -4.74
N GLY A 433 15.24 6.91 -4.05
CA GLY A 433 14.93 8.28 -3.63
C GLY A 433 14.61 9.20 -4.81
N ILE A 434 15.40 9.13 -5.89
CA ILE A 434 15.15 9.89 -7.13
C ILE A 434 13.80 9.49 -7.73
N SER A 435 13.51 8.18 -7.79
CA SER A 435 12.26 7.66 -8.37
C SER A 435 11.02 8.22 -7.66
N ILE A 436 10.99 8.21 -6.32
CA ILE A 436 9.86 8.76 -5.55
C ILE A 436 9.83 10.29 -5.56
N TRP A 437 10.99 10.95 -5.66
CA TRP A 437 11.06 12.40 -5.86
C TRP A 437 10.45 12.83 -7.20
N LEU A 438 10.62 12.02 -8.26
CA LEU A 438 9.96 12.25 -9.55
C LEU A 438 8.43 12.11 -9.44
N VAL A 439 7.93 11.13 -8.65
CA VAL A 439 6.49 11.00 -8.35
C VAL A 439 5.96 12.26 -7.67
N ARG A 440 6.73 12.87 -6.75
CA ARG A 440 6.36 14.14 -6.10
C ARG A 440 6.13 15.24 -7.12
N GLY A 441 7.07 15.44 -8.05
CA GLY A 441 6.94 16.45 -9.11
C GLY A 441 5.71 16.22 -9.99
N TRP A 442 5.43 14.95 -10.33
CA TRP A 442 4.22 14.57 -11.06
C TRP A 442 2.94 14.90 -10.29
N LYS A 443 2.91 14.59 -8.99
CA LYS A 443 1.75 14.82 -8.12
C LYS A 443 1.44 16.30 -7.96
N ILE A 444 2.46 17.14 -7.77
CA ILE A 444 2.31 18.60 -7.75
C ILE A 444 1.68 19.09 -9.05
N GLY A 445 2.15 18.60 -10.20
CA GLY A 445 1.57 18.92 -11.51
C GLY A 445 0.09 18.56 -11.64
N GLN A 446 -0.31 17.37 -11.16
CA GLN A 446 -1.71 16.94 -11.15
C GLN A 446 -2.60 17.86 -10.29
N VAL A 447 -2.14 18.23 -9.10
CA VAL A 447 -2.87 19.10 -8.17
C VAL A 447 -3.06 20.49 -8.77
N GLU A 448 -2.03 21.06 -9.39
CA GLU A 448 -2.11 22.36 -10.06
C GLU A 448 -3.10 22.34 -11.24
N ILE A 449 -3.09 21.28 -12.05
CA ILE A 449 -4.06 21.13 -13.16
C ILE A 449 -5.48 21.01 -12.62
N ALA A 450 -5.69 20.23 -11.55
CA ALA A 450 -7.00 20.09 -10.92
C ALA A 450 -7.48 21.43 -10.35
N ALA A 451 -6.60 22.21 -9.72
CA ALA A 451 -6.90 23.55 -9.22
C ALA A 451 -7.28 24.50 -10.36
N LYS A 452 -6.55 24.49 -11.48
CA LYS A 452 -6.87 25.27 -12.69
C LYS A 452 -8.24 24.89 -13.26
N LYS A 453 -8.52 23.58 -13.41
CA LYS A 453 -9.83 23.09 -13.87
C LYS A 453 -10.97 23.53 -12.95
N ARG A 454 -10.77 23.46 -11.63
CA ARG A 454 -11.76 23.89 -10.64
C ARG A 454 -12.00 25.41 -10.71
N ALA A 455 -10.94 26.20 -10.89
CA ALA A 455 -11.06 27.65 -11.07
C ALA A 455 -11.82 28.01 -12.36
N VAL A 456 -11.55 27.32 -13.47
CA VAL A 456 -12.28 27.50 -14.74
C VAL A 456 -13.75 27.10 -14.58
N ALA A 457 -14.05 25.98 -13.91
CA ALA A 457 -15.42 25.54 -13.66
C ALA A 457 -16.21 26.52 -12.77
N LEU A 458 -15.56 27.07 -11.73
CA LEU A 458 -16.15 28.12 -10.88
C LEU A 458 -16.41 29.41 -11.67
N ALA A 459 -15.48 29.82 -12.54
CA ALA A 459 -15.66 31.00 -13.40
C ALA A 459 -16.77 30.81 -14.44
N ALA A 460 -16.90 29.61 -15.01
CA ALA A 460 -17.97 29.25 -15.94
C ALA A 460 -19.35 29.19 -15.24
N GLY A 461 -19.41 28.57 -14.06
CA GLY A 461 -20.63 28.51 -13.24
C GLY A 461 -21.10 29.91 -12.81
N THR A 462 -20.18 30.76 -12.36
CA THR A 462 -20.49 32.17 -11.98
C THR A 462 -20.97 32.99 -13.19
N SER A 463 -20.41 32.76 -14.38
CA SER A 463 -20.85 33.43 -15.62
C SER A 463 -22.25 32.97 -16.07
N ALA A 464 -22.60 31.71 -15.86
CA ALA A 464 -23.94 31.20 -16.14
C ALA A 464 -24.99 31.80 -15.18
N THR A 465 -24.66 31.96 -13.90
CA THR A 465 -25.54 32.60 -12.91
C THR A 465 -25.76 34.09 -13.21
N LEU A 466 -24.73 34.80 -13.68
CA LEU A 466 -24.84 36.22 -14.07
C LEU A 466 -25.69 36.43 -15.33
N LYS A 467 -25.60 35.54 -16.34
CA LYS A 467 -26.46 35.61 -17.53
C LYS A 467 -27.94 35.35 -17.23
N SER A 468 -28.26 34.54 -16.22
CA SER A 468 -29.64 34.30 -15.79
C SER A 468 -30.28 35.47 -15.01
N ARG A 469 -29.50 36.51 -14.69
CA ARG A 469 -29.91 37.63 -13.82
C ARG A 469 -30.14 38.95 -14.57
N HIS A 470 -30.43 38.90 -15.88
CA HIS A 470 -30.95 40.07 -16.58
C HIS A 470 -32.41 40.32 -16.15
N PRO A 471 -32.76 41.50 -15.63
CA PRO A 471 -34.14 41.80 -15.24
C PRO A 471 -34.98 42.11 -16.48
N ASP A 472 -36.07 41.38 -16.66
CA ASP A 472 -37.17 41.74 -17.55
C ASP A 472 -37.78 43.08 -17.10
N THR A 473 -37.42 44.18 -17.77
CA THR A 473 -38.15 45.45 -17.62
C THR A 473 -39.40 45.42 -18.49
N ASN A 474 -40.46 44.80 -18.00
CA ASN A 474 -41.83 45.08 -18.42
C ASN A 474 -42.39 46.19 -17.53
N THR A 475 -42.57 47.39 -18.10
CA THR A 475 -43.35 48.47 -17.46
C THR A 475 -44.63 48.66 -18.28
N PRO A 476 -45.84 48.67 -17.69
CA PRO A 476 -47.08 48.85 -18.43
C PRO A 476 -47.35 50.32 -18.77
N ALA A 477 -47.98 50.52 -19.93
CA ALA A 477 -48.37 51.82 -20.48
C ALA A 477 -49.34 52.60 -19.58
N VAL A 478 -49.09 53.90 -19.44
CA VAL A 478 -50.07 54.91 -19.01
C VAL A 478 -50.16 55.95 -20.12
N ALA A 479 -51.40 56.20 -20.55
CA ALA A 479 -51.75 57.13 -21.61
C ALA A 479 -51.62 58.58 -21.14
N GLU A 480 -51.11 59.47 -22.01
CA GLU A 480 -51.50 60.88 -21.99
C GLU A 480 -51.38 61.52 -23.37
N ASN A 481 -52.40 62.31 -23.67
CA ASN A 481 -52.74 63.01 -24.90
C ASN A 481 -51.95 64.33 -24.99
N GLN A 482 -51.39 64.71 -26.15
CA GLN A 482 -51.37 66.12 -26.63
C GLN A 482 -50.77 66.32 -28.04
N LEU A 483 -51.35 67.31 -28.72
CA LEU A 483 -51.27 67.86 -30.10
C LEU A 483 -49.91 68.03 -30.84
N SER A 484 -49.92 67.67 -32.14
CA SER A 484 -49.47 68.30 -33.43
C SER A 484 -48.40 69.44 -33.50
N PRO A 485 -47.81 69.78 -34.70
CA PRO A 485 -47.35 68.97 -35.85
C PRO A 485 -45.95 69.41 -36.43
N ASP A 486 -45.56 68.79 -37.56
CA ASP A 486 -44.52 69.17 -38.56
C ASP A 486 -43.05 68.75 -38.35
N ARG A 487 -42.57 67.80 -39.17
CA ARG A 487 -41.69 68.06 -40.35
C ARG A 487 -41.12 66.76 -40.96
N ASP A 488 -41.16 66.73 -42.29
CA ASP A 488 -40.51 65.76 -43.18
C ASP A 488 -38.99 65.65 -42.97
N ALA A 489 -38.43 64.44 -43.11
CA ALA A 489 -37.31 64.16 -44.01
C ALA A 489 -36.88 62.68 -43.99
N SER A 490 -36.71 62.15 -45.20
CA SER A 490 -36.10 60.88 -45.62
C SER A 490 -34.71 60.57 -45.06
N SER A 491 -34.39 59.30 -44.75
CA SER A 491 -33.24 58.55 -45.30
C SER A 491 -33.08 57.14 -44.69
N HIS A 492 -32.52 56.26 -45.51
CA HIS A 492 -32.31 54.80 -45.44
C HIS A 492 -31.92 54.15 -44.08
N PRO A 493 -32.25 52.84 -43.89
CA PRO A 493 -31.80 52.07 -42.73
C PRO A 493 -30.37 51.55 -42.92
N ASN A 494 -29.47 51.88 -41.98
CA ASN A 494 -28.17 51.24 -41.85
C ASN A 494 -28.31 49.90 -41.12
N GLU A 495 -27.93 48.82 -41.80
CA GLU A 495 -27.64 47.52 -41.20
C GLU A 495 -26.52 47.66 -40.16
N HIS A 496 -26.84 47.45 -38.89
CA HIS A 496 -25.84 47.22 -37.86
C HIS A 496 -25.38 45.76 -37.93
N THR A 497 -24.25 45.54 -38.58
CA THR A 497 -23.47 44.31 -38.54
C THR A 497 -23.08 44.01 -37.10
N ILE A 498 -23.69 42.99 -36.49
CA ILE A 498 -23.27 42.43 -35.20
C ILE A 498 -21.89 41.79 -35.41
N SER A 499 -20.85 42.48 -34.94
CA SER A 499 -19.51 41.92 -34.79
C SER A 499 -19.58 40.72 -33.85
N ALA A 500 -19.36 39.53 -34.40
CA ALA A 500 -19.18 38.32 -33.61
C ALA A 500 -17.95 38.50 -32.69
N LEU A 501 -18.19 38.59 -31.38
CA LEU A 501 -17.16 38.49 -30.36
C LEU A 501 -16.35 37.19 -30.59
N PRO A 502 -15.01 37.23 -30.51
CA PRO A 502 -14.20 36.03 -30.69
C PRO A 502 -14.60 35.02 -29.61
N SER A 503 -14.85 33.78 -30.04
CA SER A 503 -15.06 32.64 -29.15
C SER A 503 -13.90 32.56 -28.15
N PRO A 504 -14.16 32.24 -26.87
CA PRO A 504 -13.08 32.04 -25.92
C PRO A 504 -12.20 30.91 -26.45
N PRO A 505 -10.86 31.05 -26.39
CA PRO A 505 -9.97 30.00 -26.85
C PRO A 505 -10.33 28.72 -26.10
N SER A 506 -10.56 27.65 -26.85
CA SER A 506 -10.62 26.30 -26.30
C SER A 506 -9.40 26.13 -25.40
N PRO A 507 -9.53 25.56 -24.19
CA PRO A 507 -8.38 25.35 -23.34
C PRO A 507 -7.52 24.28 -24.00
N GLU A 508 -6.57 24.70 -24.83
CA GLU A 508 -5.43 23.86 -25.17
C GLU A 508 -4.77 23.51 -23.84
N ILE A 509 -4.97 22.26 -23.41
CA ILE A 509 -4.25 21.70 -22.29
C ILE A 509 -2.80 21.67 -22.73
N ASP A 510 -2.02 22.68 -22.29
CA ASP A 510 -0.60 22.79 -22.58
C ASP A 510 0.10 21.49 -22.17
N THR A 511 0.41 20.65 -23.15
CA THR A 511 1.03 19.33 -22.94
C THR A 511 2.50 19.48 -22.52
N ARG A 512 3.09 20.69 -22.62
CA ARG A 512 4.46 20.98 -22.13
C ARG A 512 4.58 20.96 -20.61
N VAL A 513 3.46 20.92 -19.88
CA VAL A 513 3.42 20.78 -18.42
C VAL A 513 4.12 19.51 -17.93
N TRP A 514 4.17 18.47 -18.75
CA TRP A 514 4.81 17.19 -18.43
C TRP A 514 6.23 17.05 -18.99
N SER A 515 6.80 18.13 -19.53
CA SER A 515 8.19 18.09 -20.00
C SER A 515 9.15 17.90 -18.81
N PRO A 516 10.22 17.08 -18.95
CA PRO A 516 11.16 16.81 -17.86
C PRO A 516 11.74 18.08 -17.22
N VAL A 517 11.97 19.12 -18.02
CA VAL A 517 12.53 20.41 -17.59
C VAL A 517 11.52 21.22 -16.77
N HIS A 518 10.24 21.23 -17.13
CA HIS A 518 9.20 21.90 -16.35
C HIS A 518 8.90 21.17 -15.03
N LEU A 519 8.92 19.84 -15.07
CA LEU A 519 8.78 18.99 -13.89
C LEU A 519 9.90 19.29 -12.87
N LEU A 520 11.17 19.31 -13.32
CA LEU A 520 12.33 19.66 -12.48
C LEU A 520 12.20 21.07 -11.85
N ARG A 521 11.67 22.05 -12.58
CA ARG A 521 11.48 23.41 -12.06
C ARG A 521 10.40 23.47 -10.97
N ARG A 522 9.30 22.74 -11.12
CA ARG A 522 8.23 22.66 -10.10
C ARG A 522 8.64 21.83 -8.89
N MET A 523 9.54 20.86 -9.06
CA MET A 523 10.08 20.04 -7.97
C MET A 523 10.85 20.84 -6.91
N MET A 524 11.39 22.02 -7.24
CA MET A 524 12.14 22.89 -6.31
C MET A 524 11.26 23.86 -5.52
N VAL A 525 9.98 24.02 -5.85
CA VAL A 525 9.08 24.95 -5.16
C VAL A 525 8.56 24.30 -3.86
N ARG A 526 8.69 24.99 -2.73
CA ARG A 526 8.14 24.57 -1.42
C ARG A 526 6.61 24.76 -1.41
N GLY A 527 5.88 23.73 -1.80
CA GLY A 527 4.44 23.58 -1.49
C GLY A 527 4.24 22.39 -0.54
N HIS A 528 3.35 22.53 0.44
CA HIS A 528 2.88 21.42 1.27
C HIS A 528 2.05 20.47 0.40
N VAL A 529 2.70 19.41 -0.11
CA VAL A 529 2.10 18.22 -0.69
C VAL A 529 2.58 17.02 0.11
#